data_AF-A0A7K9QMH1-F1
#
_entry.id   AF-A0A7K9QMH1-F1
#
_cell.length_a   1.000
_cell.length_b   1.000
_cell.length_c   1.000
_cell.angle_alpha   90.00
_cell.angle_beta   90.00
_cell.angle_gamma   90.00
#
_symmetry.space_group_name_H-M   'P 1'
#
loop_
_entity.id
_entity.type
_entity.pdbx_description
1 polymer ?
#
loop_
_entity_poly.entity_id
_entity_poly.type
_entity_poly.pdbx_seq_one_letter_code
_entity_poly.pdbx_strand_id
1 'polypeptide(L)'
;LYRQELNLTSPAAPLPLRPEASWLQFQLAITRDGLYPRSSPAVSRLLRDLRELPTISADYSQDEKALLGACDCSQMSRLPPAWSGSALLSPRQKREEETPEDFFYFVDFQRHNAEIAAFHLDR
;
A
#
# COMPACT_ATOMS: atom_id res chain seq x y z
N LEU A 1 7.49 22.42 -4.96
CA LEU A 1 6.10 22.74 -5.35
C LEU A 1 5.17 22.59 -4.14
N TYR A 2 4.62 21.41 -3.83
CA TYR A 2 3.67 21.23 -2.72
C TYR A 2 4.13 21.78 -1.35
N ARG A 3 5.38 21.50 -0.93
CA ARG A 3 5.93 22.06 0.33
C ARG A 3 6.05 23.59 0.32
N GLN A 4 6.34 24.18 -0.83
CA GLN A 4 6.46 25.64 -0.97
C GLN A 4 5.10 26.32 -0.86
N GLU A 5 4.05 25.69 -1.40
CA GLU A 5 2.66 26.17 -1.26
C GLU A 5 2.19 26.17 0.20
N LEU A 6 2.70 25.21 1.01
CA LEU A 6 2.43 25.13 2.44
C LEU A 6 3.40 25.95 3.32
N ASN A 7 4.23 26.80 2.71
CA ASN A 7 5.28 27.57 3.41
C ASN A 7 6.24 26.71 4.25
N LEU A 8 6.42 25.45 3.88
CA LEU A 8 7.39 24.54 4.50
C LEU A 8 8.73 24.67 3.79
N THR A 9 9.79 24.90 4.56
CA THR A 9 11.15 24.89 4.03
C THR A 9 11.44 23.51 3.44
N SER A 10 12.15 23.46 2.30
CA SER A 10 12.51 22.22 1.62
C SER A 10 13.99 21.90 1.82
N PRO A 11 14.41 21.31 2.98
CA PRO A 11 15.81 20.98 3.22
C PRO A 11 16.24 19.64 2.59
N ALA A 12 15.31 18.81 2.12
CA ALA A 12 15.62 17.43 1.70
C ALA A 12 15.94 17.32 0.21
N ALA A 13 17.03 16.59 -0.11
CA ALA A 13 17.37 16.22 -1.47
C ALA A 13 16.27 15.33 -2.10
N PRO A 14 16.11 15.34 -3.44
CA PRO A 14 15.20 14.43 -4.13
C PRO A 14 15.50 12.97 -3.77
N LEU A 15 14.45 12.17 -3.54
CA LEU A 15 14.61 10.75 -3.21
C LEU A 15 15.08 9.99 -4.47
N PRO A 16 16.29 9.40 -4.48
CA PRO A 16 16.74 8.64 -5.63
C PRO A 16 16.08 7.26 -5.68
N LEU A 17 15.80 6.78 -6.89
CA LEU A 17 15.46 5.37 -7.12
C LEU A 17 16.65 4.49 -6.76
N ARG A 18 16.44 3.53 -5.86
CA ARG A 18 17.46 2.56 -5.44
C ARG A 18 17.12 1.19 -6.03
N PRO A 19 17.95 0.63 -6.94
CA PRO A 19 17.73 -0.71 -7.49
C PRO A 19 17.58 -1.78 -6.40
N GLU A 20 18.24 -1.60 -5.27
CA GLU A 20 18.26 -2.54 -4.14
C GLU A 20 17.04 -2.44 -3.24
N ALA A 21 16.12 -1.50 -3.50
CA ALA A 21 14.90 -1.34 -2.71
C ALA A 21 14.06 -2.63 -2.73
N SER A 22 13.63 -3.09 -1.55
CA SER A 22 12.92 -4.37 -1.41
C SER A 22 11.62 -4.45 -2.22
N TRP A 23 10.87 -3.34 -2.30
CA TRP A 23 9.66 -3.26 -3.12
C TRP A 23 9.94 -3.42 -4.61
N LEU A 24 11.07 -2.88 -5.09
CA LEU A 24 11.47 -2.99 -6.50
C LEU A 24 11.95 -4.41 -6.81
N GLN A 25 12.74 -4.99 -5.91
CA GLN A 25 13.16 -6.39 -6.01
C GLN A 25 11.97 -7.35 -5.99
N PHE A 26 10.92 -7.05 -5.21
CA PHE A 26 9.67 -7.80 -5.25
C PHE A 26 8.98 -7.71 -6.61
N GLN A 27 8.81 -6.49 -7.16
CA GLN A 27 8.19 -6.29 -8.48
C GLN A 27 8.95 -7.03 -9.60
N LEU A 28 10.28 -6.97 -9.59
CA LEU A 28 11.12 -7.65 -10.58
C LEU A 28 11.11 -9.18 -10.44
N ALA A 29 10.73 -9.71 -9.28
CA ALA A 29 10.66 -11.15 -9.03
C ALA A 29 9.32 -11.79 -9.40
N ILE A 30 8.31 -11.00 -9.77
CA ILE A 30 7.01 -11.52 -10.20
C ILE A 30 7.19 -12.29 -11.52
N THR A 31 6.70 -13.52 -11.55
CA THR A 31 6.76 -14.39 -12.73
C THR A 31 5.37 -14.88 -13.09
N ARG A 32 5.25 -15.59 -14.21
CA ARG A 32 4.00 -16.25 -14.60
C ARG A 32 3.53 -17.27 -13.56
N ASP A 33 4.44 -17.85 -12.79
CA ASP A 33 4.14 -18.94 -11.86
C ASP A 33 3.71 -18.44 -10.47
N GLY A 34 3.82 -17.14 -10.20
CA GLY A 34 3.36 -16.54 -8.95
C GLY A 34 4.00 -15.18 -8.64
N LEU A 35 3.48 -14.54 -7.60
CA LEU A 35 3.94 -13.23 -7.12
C LEU A 35 5.32 -13.28 -6.47
N TYR A 36 5.64 -14.39 -5.79
CA TYR A 36 6.91 -14.57 -5.11
C TYR A 36 7.23 -16.06 -4.88
N PRO A 37 8.51 -16.46 -4.83
CA PRO A 37 8.89 -17.82 -4.49
C PRO A 37 8.72 -18.11 -2.98
N ARG A 38 8.43 -19.36 -2.63
CA ARG A 38 8.13 -19.82 -1.24
C ARG A 38 9.14 -19.33 -0.19
N SER A 39 10.42 -19.36 -0.51
CA SER A 39 11.52 -18.97 0.41
C SER A 39 12.20 -17.67 -0.03
N SER A 40 11.43 -16.69 -0.51
CA SER A 40 11.97 -15.42 -1.01
C SER A 40 12.61 -14.55 0.10
N PRO A 41 13.93 -14.27 0.04
CA PRO A 41 14.56 -13.29 0.93
C PRO A 41 14.16 -11.85 0.59
N ALA A 42 13.64 -11.60 -0.64
CA ALA A 42 13.13 -10.30 -1.04
C ALA A 42 11.82 -9.98 -0.31
N VAL A 43 10.89 -10.94 -0.22
CA VAL A 43 9.63 -10.78 0.52
C VAL A 43 9.90 -10.56 2.01
N SER A 44 10.84 -11.33 2.60
CA SER A 44 11.19 -11.15 4.01
C SER A 44 11.79 -9.76 4.30
N ARG A 45 12.56 -9.20 3.36
CA ARG A 45 13.07 -7.83 3.45
C ARG A 45 11.94 -6.80 3.28
N LEU A 46 11.06 -6.99 2.30
CA LEU A 46 9.92 -6.11 2.06
C LEU A 46 9.01 -6.01 3.29
N LEU A 47 8.69 -7.14 3.94
CA LEU A 47 7.87 -7.14 5.16
C LEU A 47 8.52 -6.38 6.33
N ARG A 48 9.85 -6.44 6.45
CA ARG A 48 10.58 -5.63 7.44
C ARG A 48 10.55 -4.16 7.07
N ASP A 49 10.80 -3.84 5.82
CA ASP A 49 10.81 -2.46 5.32
C ASP A 49 9.42 -1.81 5.48
N LEU A 50 8.32 -2.53 5.20
CA LEU A 50 6.95 -2.06 5.43
C LEU A 50 6.64 -1.77 6.91
N ARG A 51 7.36 -2.43 7.83
CA ARG A 51 7.21 -2.23 9.28
C ARG A 51 8.08 -1.10 9.81
N GLU A 52 9.28 -0.91 9.25
CA GLU A 52 10.34 -0.07 9.85
C GLU A 52 10.55 1.26 9.12
N LEU A 53 10.30 1.32 7.81
CA LEU A 53 10.55 2.56 7.05
C LEU A 53 9.48 3.62 7.34
N PRO A 54 9.87 4.90 7.47
CA PRO A 54 8.94 5.98 7.74
C PRO A 54 8.05 6.28 6.53
N THR A 55 6.78 6.54 6.79
CA THR A 55 5.83 7.03 5.78
C THR A 55 6.13 8.49 5.43
N ILE A 56 6.41 8.76 4.15
CA ILE A 56 6.75 10.11 3.65
C ILE A 56 5.54 10.85 3.04
N SER A 57 4.49 10.11 2.68
CA SER A 57 3.25 10.62 2.09
C SER A 57 2.13 9.59 2.34
N ALA A 58 0.92 10.07 2.56
CA ALA A 58 -0.29 9.27 2.68
C ALA A 58 -1.43 10.00 1.97
N ASP A 59 -2.27 9.24 1.28
CA ASP A 59 -3.36 9.78 0.47
C ASP A 59 -4.45 8.73 0.32
N TYR A 60 -5.65 9.14 -0.07
CA TYR A 60 -6.74 8.24 -0.37
C TYR A 60 -6.45 7.41 -1.63
N SER A 61 -7.01 6.20 -1.67
CA SER A 61 -6.98 5.38 -2.88
C SER A 61 -7.68 6.11 -4.05
N GLN A 62 -7.34 5.76 -5.29
CA GLN A 62 -7.97 6.41 -6.45
C GLN A 62 -9.49 6.21 -6.46
N ASP A 63 -9.95 5.01 -6.09
CA ASP A 63 -11.39 4.70 -6.01
C ASP A 63 -12.08 5.53 -4.94
N GLU A 64 -11.46 5.68 -3.76
CA GLU A 64 -12.01 6.50 -2.68
C GLU A 64 -12.02 7.99 -3.04
N LYS A 65 -11.00 8.48 -3.76
CA LYS A 65 -11.01 9.84 -4.31
C LYS A 65 -12.13 10.04 -5.32
N ALA A 66 -12.41 9.04 -6.15
CA ALA A 66 -13.52 9.11 -7.10
C ALA A 66 -14.87 9.14 -6.37
N LEU A 67 -15.06 8.30 -5.34
CA LEU A 67 -16.26 8.29 -4.49
C LEU A 67 -16.47 9.61 -3.75
N LEU A 68 -15.39 10.25 -3.29
CA LEU A 68 -15.43 11.54 -2.59
C LEU A 68 -15.59 12.74 -3.55
N GLY A 69 -15.66 12.51 -4.87
CA GLY A 69 -15.70 13.58 -5.87
C GLY A 69 -14.41 14.42 -5.91
N ALA A 70 -13.32 13.91 -5.32
CA ALA A 70 -12.02 14.57 -5.23
C ALA A 70 -11.10 14.22 -6.42
N CYS A 71 -11.62 13.51 -7.41
CA CYS A 71 -10.90 13.15 -8.63
C CYS A 71 -11.65 13.62 -9.88
N ASP A 72 -10.96 14.32 -10.78
CA ASP A 72 -11.44 14.53 -12.15
C ASP A 72 -11.25 13.24 -12.94
N CYS A 73 -12.28 12.37 -12.88
CA CYS A 73 -12.27 11.02 -13.44
C CYS A 73 -12.11 10.99 -14.98
N SER A 74 -12.17 12.14 -15.66
CA SER A 74 -11.85 12.28 -17.08
C SER A 74 -10.35 12.17 -17.38
N GLN A 75 -9.48 12.34 -16.36
CA GLN A 75 -8.02 12.28 -16.48
C GLN A 75 -7.39 11.05 -15.80
N MET A 76 -8.17 9.98 -15.63
CA MET A 76 -7.83 8.69 -14.99
C MET A 76 -6.79 7.85 -15.77
N SER A 77 -5.90 8.46 -16.54
CA SER A 77 -4.75 7.76 -17.15
C SER A 77 -3.44 8.00 -16.41
N ARG A 78 -3.46 8.78 -15.33
CA ARG A 78 -2.26 9.03 -14.52
C ARG A 78 -2.06 7.87 -13.56
N LEU A 79 -1.38 6.84 -14.07
CA LEU A 79 -0.71 5.82 -13.27
C LEU A 79 -0.02 6.51 -12.07
N PRO A 80 -0.20 6.03 -10.83
CA PRO A 80 0.55 6.58 -9.71
C PRO A 80 2.05 6.50 -10.03
N PRO A 81 2.85 7.49 -9.64
CA PRO A 81 4.28 7.44 -9.85
C PRO A 81 4.83 6.16 -9.20
N ALA A 82 5.15 5.17 -10.03
CA ALA A 82 5.66 3.84 -9.66
C ALA A 82 7.08 3.90 -9.06
N TRP A 83 7.48 5.07 -8.55
CA TRP A 83 8.84 5.40 -8.14
C TRP A 83 9.05 5.33 -6.64
N SER A 84 7.98 5.23 -5.85
CA SER A 84 8.03 5.14 -4.39
C SER A 84 7.17 3.98 -3.95
N GLY A 85 7.79 2.85 -3.57
CA GLY A 85 7.10 1.68 -3.03
C GLY A 85 5.93 2.10 -2.14
N SER A 86 4.72 1.82 -2.63
CA SER A 86 3.47 2.24 -2.01
C SER A 86 2.78 1.02 -1.41
N ALA A 87 2.03 1.23 -0.32
CA ALA A 87 1.28 0.17 0.34
C ALA A 87 -0.12 0.69 0.70
N LEU A 88 -1.10 -0.22 0.69
CA LEU A 88 -2.45 0.05 1.18
C LEU A 88 -2.50 -0.21 2.69
N LEU A 89 -3.22 0.65 3.40
CA LEU A 89 -3.38 0.55 4.86
C LEU A 89 -4.86 0.35 5.20
N SER A 90 -5.20 -0.81 5.76
CA SER A 90 -6.54 -1.07 6.29
C SER A 90 -6.68 -0.54 7.73
N PRO A 91 -7.86 -0.02 8.12
CA PRO A 91 -8.09 0.47 9.47
C PRO A 91 -8.04 -0.67 10.52
N ARG A 92 -7.70 -0.29 11.76
CA ARG A 92 -7.66 -1.23 12.89
C ARG A 92 -9.06 -1.41 13.49
N GLN A 93 -9.40 -2.66 13.80
CA GLN A 93 -10.61 -3.08 14.50
C GLN A 93 -10.26 -3.95 15.71
N LYS A 94 -11.20 -4.12 16.63
CA LYS A 94 -11.01 -5.01 17.79
C LYS A 94 -10.86 -6.46 17.31
N ARG A 95 -10.08 -7.28 18.03
CA ARG A 95 -9.80 -8.66 17.61
C ARG A 95 -10.98 -9.60 17.88
N GLU A 96 -11.78 -9.25 18.87
CA GLU A 96 -12.90 -10.03 19.40
C GLU A 96 -14.22 -9.66 18.71
N GLU A 97 -14.21 -8.66 17.84
CA GLU A 97 -15.39 -8.22 17.11
C GLU A 97 -15.74 -9.23 16.01
N GLU A 98 -16.96 -9.75 16.02
CA GLU A 98 -17.47 -10.64 14.98
C GLU A 98 -18.42 -9.88 14.05
N THR A 99 -18.56 -10.36 12.81
CA THR A 99 -19.48 -9.76 11.85
C THR A 99 -20.92 -9.98 12.33
N PRO A 100 -21.74 -8.94 12.52
CA PRO A 100 -23.12 -9.10 12.97
C PRO A 100 -23.94 -9.94 11.99
N GLU A 101 -24.94 -10.67 12.50
CA GLU A 101 -25.80 -11.54 11.67
C GLU A 101 -26.58 -10.76 10.60
N ASP A 102 -26.86 -9.48 10.85
CA ASP A 102 -27.60 -8.60 9.93
C ASP A 102 -26.76 -8.09 8.74
N PHE A 103 -25.46 -8.42 8.69
CA PHE A 103 -24.56 -7.98 7.62
C PHE A 103 -24.53 -9.01 6.48
N PHE A 104 -24.75 -8.54 5.25
CA PHE A 104 -24.45 -9.35 4.07
C PHE A 104 -22.93 -9.47 3.89
N TYR A 105 -22.48 -10.58 3.31
CA TYR A 105 -21.05 -10.91 3.11
C TYR A 105 -20.26 -9.86 2.32
N PHE A 106 -20.92 -9.01 1.52
CA PHE A 106 -20.29 -7.94 0.74
C PHE A 106 -20.27 -6.57 1.44
N VAL A 107 -20.85 -6.47 2.64
CA VAL A 107 -20.91 -5.25 3.46
C VAL A 107 -19.94 -5.32 4.65
N ASP A 108 -19.38 -6.50 4.92
CA ASP A 108 -18.42 -6.67 6.00
C ASP A 108 -17.19 -5.79 5.81
N PHE A 109 -16.66 -5.29 6.93
CA PHE A 109 -15.52 -4.41 6.94
C PHE A 109 -14.25 -5.15 6.56
N GLN A 110 -13.36 -4.49 5.82
CA GLN A 110 -12.00 -4.99 5.63
C GLN A 110 -11.22 -4.96 6.93
N ARG A 111 -10.72 -6.12 7.34
CA ARG A 111 -10.01 -6.30 8.61
C ARG A 111 -8.51 -6.41 8.35
N HIS A 112 -7.70 -5.52 8.93
CA HIS A 112 -6.23 -5.61 8.86
C HIS A 112 -5.67 -6.98 9.27
N ASN A 113 -6.31 -7.65 10.25
CA ASN A 113 -5.91 -8.98 10.70
C ASN A 113 -6.14 -10.05 9.63
N ALA A 114 -7.24 -9.95 8.87
CA ALA A 114 -7.56 -10.90 7.82
C ALA A 114 -6.55 -10.78 6.67
N GLU A 115 -6.19 -9.56 6.27
CA GLU A 115 -5.16 -9.31 5.24
C GLU A 115 -3.81 -9.92 5.63
N ILE A 116 -3.36 -9.70 6.86
CA ILE A 116 -2.10 -10.27 7.37
C ILE A 116 -2.17 -11.81 7.44
N ALA A 117 -3.28 -12.36 7.94
CA ALA A 117 -3.46 -13.80 8.07
C ALA A 117 -3.54 -14.49 6.71
N ALA A 118 -4.24 -13.92 5.74
CA ALA A 118 -4.36 -14.44 4.39
C ALA A 118 -3.01 -14.52 3.69
N PHE A 119 -2.18 -13.47 3.82
CA PHE A 119 -0.81 -13.51 3.30
C PHE A 119 0.02 -14.65 3.91
N HIS A 120 -0.08 -14.85 5.23
CA HIS A 120 0.66 -15.93 5.89
C HIS A 120 0.11 -17.33 5.58
N LEU A 121 -1.18 -17.45 5.23
CA LEU A 121 -1.82 -18.69 4.83
C LEU A 121 -1.46 -19.09 3.38
N ASP A 122 -1.31 -18.11 2.49
CA ASP A 122 -0.91 -18.30 1.08
C ASP A 122 0.53 -18.85 0.94
N ARG A 123 1.44 -18.43 1.81
CA ARG A 123 2.88 -18.70 1.73
C ARG A 123 3.31 -20.07 2.26
#